data_AF-A0A5E6W376-F1
#
_entry.id   AF-A0A5E6W376-F1
#
_cell.length_a   1.000
_cell.length_b   1.000
_cell.length_c   1.000
_cell.angle_alpha   90.00
_cell.angle_beta   90.00
_cell.angle_gamma   90.00
#
_symmetry.space_group_name_H-M   'P 1'
#
loop_
_entity.id
_entity.type
_entity.pdbx_description
1 polymer ?
#
loop_
_entity_poly.entity_id
_entity_poly.type
_entity_poly.pdbx_seq_one_letter_code
_entity_poly.pdbx_strand_id
1 'polypeptide(L)'
;MKAATLTLLCLTALTPLAHASSPDAWASYDNAVLASCTKASGLKDAKPVGNAAQFDDRVGYTALLLQGQYPQKHMKGAQGTELCLYKKKNKTAYVTEWDSIRPTGKAN
;
A
#
# COMPACT_ATOMS: atom_id res chain seq x y z
N MET A 1 31.55 -38.87 25.92
CA MET A 1 30.26 -38.15 26.08
C MET A 1 30.39 -36.64 26.38
N LYS A 2 31.58 -36.02 26.24
CA LYS A 2 31.76 -34.56 26.46
C LYS A 2 31.89 -33.73 25.17
N ALA A 3 32.29 -34.36 24.06
CA ALA A 3 32.46 -33.67 22.78
C ALA A 3 31.12 -33.41 22.06
N ALA A 4 30.18 -34.36 22.12
CA ALA A 4 28.86 -34.23 21.47
C ALA A 4 27.99 -33.11 22.06
N THR A 5 28.14 -32.81 23.35
CA THR A 5 27.44 -31.71 24.04
C THR A 5 27.97 -30.34 23.64
N LEU A 6 29.26 -30.23 23.28
CA LEU A 6 29.87 -28.98 22.84
C LEU A 6 29.46 -28.63 21.39
N THR A 7 29.28 -29.64 20.53
CA THR A 7 28.83 -29.42 19.15
C THR A 7 27.36 -28.95 19.08
N LEU A 8 26.52 -29.45 19.99
CA LEU A 8 25.10 -29.06 20.05
C LEU A 8 24.90 -27.61 20.52
N LEU A 9 25.80 -27.08 21.37
CA LEU A 9 25.76 -25.68 21.84
C LEU A 9 26.12 -24.65 20.74
N CYS A 10 26.96 -25.03 19.77
CA CYS A 10 27.30 -24.12 18.66
C CYS A 10 26.16 -23.93 17.65
N LEU A 11 25.27 -24.92 17.48
CA LEU A 11 24.19 -24.84 16.48
C LEU A 11 23.03 -23.91 16.92
N THR A 12 22.87 -23.63 18.21
CA THR A 12 21.81 -22.71 18.69
C THR A 12 22.14 -21.24 18.47
N ALA A 13 23.39 -20.89 18.14
CA ALA A 13 23.80 -19.50 17.88
C ALA A 13 23.49 -19.00 16.47
N LEU A 14 23.06 -19.89 15.55
CA LEU A 14 22.69 -19.56 14.17
C LEU A 14 21.17 -19.55 13.96
N THR A 15 20.37 -19.38 15.01
CA THR A 15 18.93 -19.20 14.81
C THR A 15 18.73 -17.93 13.97
N PRO A 16 18.11 -18.02 12.78
CA PRO A 16 17.84 -16.84 11.99
C PRO A 16 16.92 -15.98 12.83
N LEU A 17 17.42 -14.82 13.26
CA LEU A 17 16.56 -13.79 13.80
C LEU A 17 15.56 -13.47 12.69
N ALA A 18 14.29 -13.77 12.93
CA ALA A 18 13.23 -13.37 12.02
C ALA A 18 13.13 -11.85 12.08
N HIS A 19 13.89 -11.16 11.23
CA HIS A 19 13.83 -9.71 11.12
C HIS A 19 12.52 -9.38 10.42
N ALA A 20 11.54 -8.93 11.19
CA ALA A 20 10.43 -8.18 10.61
C ALA A 20 11.00 -6.95 9.87
N SER A 21 10.33 -6.51 8.82
CA SER A 21 10.70 -5.29 8.11
C SER A 21 10.82 -4.12 9.09
N SER A 22 11.88 -3.32 8.94
CA SER A 22 12.10 -2.16 9.80
C SER A 22 11.01 -1.09 9.58
N PRO A 23 10.78 -0.19 10.55
CA PRO A 23 9.88 0.95 10.37
C PRO A 23 10.22 1.78 9.12
N ASP A 24 11.51 1.99 8.84
CA ASP A 24 11.96 2.73 7.66
C ASP A 24 11.63 2.00 6.34
N ALA A 25 11.73 0.67 6.33
CA ALA A 25 11.36 -0.12 5.17
C ALA A 25 9.85 -0.02 4.86
N TRP A 26 9.02 0.00 5.91
CA TRP A 26 7.58 0.22 5.78
C TRP A 26 7.26 1.63 5.28
N ALA A 27 7.88 2.66 5.86
CA ALA A 27 7.66 4.04 5.43
C ALA A 27 8.08 4.27 3.96
N SER A 28 9.22 3.71 3.56
CA SER A 28 9.69 3.75 2.17
C SER A 28 8.71 3.06 1.21
N TYR A 29 8.17 1.91 1.62
CA TYR A 29 7.17 1.18 0.86
C TYR A 29 5.86 1.97 0.71
N ASP A 30 5.33 2.52 1.80
CA ASP A 30 4.09 3.30 1.78
C ASP A 30 4.22 4.55 0.91
N ASN A 31 5.38 5.22 0.95
CA ASN A 31 5.69 6.33 0.05
C ASN A 31 5.73 5.90 -1.43
N ALA A 32 6.30 4.72 -1.72
CA ALA A 32 6.33 4.19 -3.08
C ALA A 32 4.93 3.85 -3.61
N VAL A 33 4.06 3.28 -2.76
CA VAL A 33 2.64 3.05 -3.07
C VAL A 33 1.95 4.37 -3.36
N LEU A 34 2.05 5.34 -2.45
CA LEU A 34 1.40 6.64 -2.59
C LEU A 34 1.85 7.34 -3.87
N ALA A 35 3.15 7.45 -4.11
CA ALA A 35 3.70 8.12 -5.31
C ALA A 35 3.26 7.44 -6.61
N SER A 36 3.20 6.10 -6.62
CA SER A 36 2.76 5.36 -7.81
C SER A 36 1.26 5.56 -8.07
N CYS A 37 0.46 5.53 -7.01
CA CYS A 37 -0.98 5.73 -7.10
C CYS A 37 -1.35 7.16 -7.50
N THR A 38 -0.73 8.18 -6.91
CA THR A 38 -1.00 9.58 -7.28
C THR A 38 -0.53 9.89 -8.70
N LYS A 39 0.56 9.27 -9.16
CA LYS A 39 1.01 9.38 -10.55
C LYS A 39 0.03 8.72 -11.54
N ALA A 40 -0.60 7.63 -11.16
CA ALA A 40 -1.56 6.90 -12.00
C ALA A 40 -2.97 7.50 -11.96
N SER A 41 -3.29 8.30 -10.93
CA SER A 41 -4.58 8.95 -10.74
C SER A 41 -4.91 9.94 -11.86
N GLY A 42 -6.18 9.96 -12.28
CA GLY A 42 -6.70 10.99 -13.19
C GLY A 42 -7.20 12.24 -12.47
N LEU A 43 -7.24 12.23 -11.14
CA LEU A 43 -7.80 13.32 -10.34
C LEU A 43 -6.80 14.47 -10.18
N LYS A 44 -7.33 15.69 -10.22
CA LYS A 44 -6.60 16.87 -9.77
C LYS A 44 -6.49 16.85 -8.24
N ASP A 45 -5.31 17.20 -7.73
CA ASP A 45 -5.02 17.29 -6.29
C ASP A 45 -5.31 15.96 -5.55
N ALA A 46 -5.02 14.83 -6.19
CA ALA A 46 -5.25 13.50 -5.65
C ALA A 46 -4.47 13.27 -4.34
N LYS A 47 -5.20 12.86 -3.30
CA LYS A 47 -4.67 12.58 -1.95
C LYS A 47 -5.25 11.29 -1.40
N PRO A 48 -4.53 10.58 -0.53
CA PRO A 48 -5.05 9.37 0.09
C PRO A 48 -6.21 9.71 1.06
N VAL A 49 -7.26 8.89 1.05
CA VAL A 49 -8.41 9.00 1.98
C VAL A 49 -8.10 8.35 3.34
N GLY A 50 -7.00 7.59 3.43
CA GLY A 50 -6.54 6.92 4.64
C GLY A 50 -5.28 6.10 4.37
N ASN A 51 -5.00 5.16 5.25
CA ASN A 51 -3.86 4.25 5.10
C ASN A 51 -4.10 3.23 3.98
N ALA A 52 -2.99 2.73 3.42
CA ALA A 52 -3.07 1.69 2.42
C ALA A 52 -3.51 0.35 3.04
N ALA A 53 -4.45 -0.34 2.40
CA ALA A 53 -4.83 -1.69 2.76
C ALA A 53 -3.84 -2.68 2.13
N GLN A 54 -2.96 -3.23 2.94
CA GLN A 54 -1.94 -4.19 2.50
C GLN A 54 -2.47 -5.62 2.57
N PHE A 55 -2.32 -6.36 1.48
CA PHE A 55 -2.48 -7.81 1.49
C PHE A 55 -1.11 -8.48 1.55
N ASP A 56 -1.05 -9.74 1.98
CA ASP A 56 0.16 -10.54 1.85
C ASP A 56 0.51 -10.83 0.37
N ASP A 57 1.69 -11.40 0.17
CA ASP A 57 2.26 -11.58 -1.16
C ASP A 57 1.53 -12.61 -2.04
N ARG A 58 0.61 -13.41 -1.47
CA ARG A 58 -0.26 -14.32 -2.25
C ARG A 58 -1.25 -13.54 -3.11
N VAL A 59 -1.76 -12.42 -2.58
CA VAL A 59 -2.57 -11.47 -3.36
C VAL A 59 -1.63 -10.58 -4.18
N GLY A 60 -0.55 -10.10 -3.55
CA GLY A 60 0.50 -9.35 -4.26
C GLY A 60 0.11 -7.91 -4.62
N TYR A 61 -0.94 -7.38 -4.00
CA TYR A 61 -1.39 -6.00 -4.17
C TYR A 61 -1.47 -5.25 -2.83
N THR A 62 -1.26 -3.95 -2.89
CA THR A 62 -1.66 -2.98 -1.86
C THR A 62 -2.71 -2.08 -2.46
N ALA A 63 -3.85 -1.92 -1.77
CA ALA A 63 -4.93 -1.04 -2.18
C ALA A 63 -4.82 0.31 -1.48
N LEU A 64 -5.07 1.39 -2.19
CA LEU A 64 -5.11 2.74 -1.64
C LEU A 64 -6.29 3.50 -2.25
N LEU A 65 -7.14 4.08 -1.40
CA LEU A 65 -8.19 4.98 -1.85
C LEU A 65 -7.63 6.38 -2.00
N LEU A 66 -7.85 6.97 -3.17
CA LEU A 66 -7.52 8.35 -3.47
C LEU A 66 -8.79 9.19 -3.59
N GLN A 67 -8.66 10.47 -3.30
CA GLN A 67 -9.69 11.48 -3.47
C GLN A 67 -9.07 12.75 -4.04
N GLY A 68 -9.79 13.38 -4.96
CA GLY A 68 -9.37 14.57 -5.69
C GLY A 68 -10.53 15.08 -6.55
N GLN A 69 -10.27 16.03 -7.43
CA GLN A 69 -11.30 16.64 -8.27
C GLN A 69 -11.19 16.12 -9.70
N TYR A 70 -12.33 15.82 -10.33
CA TYR A 70 -12.37 15.48 -11.74
C TYR A 70 -11.93 16.68 -12.59
N PRO A 71 -10.85 16.57 -13.40
CA PRO A 71 -10.38 17.66 -14.25
C PRO A 71 -11.29 17.92 -15.46
N GLN A 72 -12.18 16.98 -15.80
CA GLN A 72 -13.07 17.07 -16.95
C GLN A 72 -14.08 18.22 -16.76
N LYS A 73 -14.17 19.13 -17.74
CA LYS A 73 -15.02 20.33 -17.68
C LYS A 73 -16.49 20.02 -17.36
N HIS A 74 -17.03 18.94 -17.91
CA HIS A 74 -18.43 18.55 -17.71
C HIS A 74 -18.72 18.08 -16.27
N MET A 75 -17.69 17.67 -15.53
CA MET A 75 -17.81 17.26 -14.12
C MET A 75 -17.81 18.47 -13.16
N LYS A 76 -17.58 19.70 -13.66
CA LYS A 76 -17.64 20.95 -12.86
C LYS A 76 -16.81 20.91 -11.57
N GLY A 77 -15.65 20.24 -11.58
CA GLY A 77 -14.79 20.09 -10.40
C GLY A 77 -15.37 19.17 -9.31
N ALA A 78 -16.32 18.29 -9.67
CA ALA A 78 -16.87 17.31 -8.76
C ALA A 78 -15.76 16.49 -8.09
N GLN A 79 -15.99 16.18 -6.82
CA GLN A 79 -15.08 15.38 -6.03
C GLN A 79 -15.16 13.90 -6.47
N GLY A 80 -14.08 13.39 -7.06
CA GLY A 80 -13.92 11.98 -7.38
C GLY A 80 -13.25 11.18 -6.27
N THR A 81 -13.48 9.87 -6.26
CA THR A 81 -12.73 8.87 -5.52
C THR A 81 -12.27 7.78 -6.47
N GLU A 82 -11.04 7.34 -6.28
CA GLU A 82 -10.41 6.29 -7.08
C GLU A 82 -9.87 5.19 -6.17
N LEU A 83 -9.99 3.95 -6.62
CA LEU A 83 -9.25 2.82 -6.09
C LEU A 83 -7.95 2.67 -6.85
N CYS A 84 -6.82 2.78 -6.15
CA CYS A 84 -5.54 2.36 -6.66
C CYS A 84 -5.18 0.96 -6.17
N LEU A 85 -4.74 0.09 -7.08
CA LEU A 85 -4.08 -1.17 -6.77
C LEU A 85 -2.61 -1.11 -7.19
N TYR A 86 -1.72 -1.11 -6.19
CA TYR A 86 -0.28 -1.19 -6.38
C TYR A 86 0.16 -2.66 -6.40
N LYS A 87 0.66 -3.13 -7.54
CA LYS A 87 1.18 -4.49 -7.72
C LYS A 87 2.61 -4.58 -7.22
N LYS A 88 2.82 -5.32 -6.12
CA LYS A 88 4.12 -5.41 -5.44
C LYS A 88 5.24 -5.92 -6.35
N LYS A 89 4.95 -6.96 -7.15
CA LYS A 89 5.93 -7.67 -7.97
C LYS A 89 6.67 -6.78 -8.97
N ASN A 90 5.95 -5.88 -9.64
CA ASN A 90 6.51 -5.02 -10.69
C ASN A 90 6.36 -3.53 -10.39
N LYS A 91 5.97 -3.18 -9.15
CA LYS A 91 5.87 -1.80 -8.66
C LYS A 91 5.00 -0.90 -9.54
N THR A 92 3.91 -1.46 -10.08
CA THR A 92 3.00 -0.75 -10.98
C THR A 92 1.68 -0.46 -10.28
N ALA A 93 1.15 0.76 -10.44
CA ALA A 93 -0.17 1.15 -9.94
C ALA A 93 -1.22 1.10 -11.07
N TYR A 94 -2.41 0.62 -10.73
CA TYR A 94 -3.59 0.63 -11.59
C TYR A 94 -4.71 1.36 -10.86
N VAL A 95 -5.40 2.25 -11.55
CA VAL A 95 -6.41 3.11 -10.94
C VAL A 95 -7.75 2.91 -11.65
N THR A 96 -8.83 2.86 -10.87
CA THR A 96 -10.20 2.90 -11.37
C THR A 96 -11.02 3.85 -10.51
N GLU A 97 -12.01 4.50 -11.12
CA GLU A 97 -13.01 5.28 -10.40
C GLU A 97 -13.81 4.37 -9.45
N TRP A 98 -14.11 4.87 -8.25
CA TRP A 98 -14.92 4.17 -7.25
C TRP A 98 -15.78 5.13 -6.43
N ASP A 99 -16.47 6.05 -7.09
CA ASP A 99 -17.28 7.08 -6.41
C ASP A 99 -18.39 6.50 -5.51
N SER A 100 -18.88 5.29 -5.81
CA SER A 100 -19.92 4.61 -5.04
C SER A 100 -19.50 4.17 -3.63
N ILE A 101 -18.20 4.23 -3.30
CA ILE A 101 -17.71 3.85 -1.96
C ILE A 101 -18.11 4.88 -0.89
N ARG A 102 -18.46 6.10 -1.30
CA ARG A 102 -19.01 7.09 -0.39
C ARG A 102 -20.45 6.73 -0.07
N PRO A 103 -20.84 6.70 1.22
CA PRO A 103 -22.25 6.71 1.56
C PRO A 103 -22.90 7.92 0.90
N THR A 104 -24.07 7.74 0.28
CA THR A 104 -24.94 8.84 -0.13
C THR A 104 -25.55 9.50 1.11
N GLY A 105 -24.70 10.07 1.97
CA GLY A 105 -25.04 10.70 3.23
C GLY A 105 -24.49 12.11 3.22
N LYS A 106 -25.40 13.07 3.12
CA LYS A 106 -25.16 14.52 3.14
C LYS A 106 -23.96 14.92 4.00
N ALA A 107 -23.01 15.64 3.41
CA ALA A 107 -22.26 16.62 4.18
C ALA A 107 -23.28 17.68 4.63
N ASN A 108 -23.66 17.63 5.91
CA ASN A 108 -24.32 18.75 6.58
C ASN A 108 -23.28 19.83 6.90
#